data_AF-A0A914ZYL1-F1
#
_entry.id   AF-A0A914ZYL1-F1
#
_cell.length_a   1.000
_cell.length_b   1.000
_cell.length_c   1.000
_cell.angle_alpha   90.00
_cell.angle_beta   90.00
_cell.angle_gamma   90.00
#
_symmetry.space_group_name_H-M   'P 1'
#
loop_
_entity.id
_entity.type
_entity.pdbx_description
1 polymer ?
#
loop_
_entity_poly.entity_id
_entity_poly.type
_entity_poly.pdbx_seq_one_letter_code
_entity_poly.pdbx_strand_id
1 'polypeptide(L)' 'MLTPSGRFQTNTRLCLSISDFHPDTWNPAWTVSTIITGLLSFMNETAPTLGSLTSTDSEKRVLAKKSREFNLKASS' A
#
# COMPACT_ATOMS: atom_id res chain seq x y z
N MET A 1 -0.72 -2.20 -4.89
CA MET A 1 -1.70 -1.09 -4.83
C MET A 1 -2.18 -0.76 -6.23
N LEU A 2 -3.45 -0.40 -6.41
CA LEU A 2 -4.02 -0.06 -7.72
C LEU A 2 -4.23 1.45 -7.87
N THR A 3 -4.92 2.07 -6.91
CA THR A 3 -5.14 3.52 -6.88
C THR A 3 -3.84 4.25 -6.49
N PRO A 4 -3.44 5.31 -7.21
CA PRO A 4 -2.31 6.15 -6.81
C PRO A 4 -2.52 6.78 -5.42
N SER A 5 -1.56 6.57 -4.52
CA SER A 5 -1.67 7.01 -3.12
C SER A 5 -0.52 7.91 -2.63
N GLY A 6 0.60 7.92 -3.35
CA GLY A 6 1.82 8.63 -2.94
C GLY A 6 2.69 7.87 -1.94
N ARG A 7 2.21 6.74 -1.39
CA ARG A 7 2.98 5.89 -0.47
C ARG A 7 3.59 4.66 -1.14
N PHE A 8 2.79 3.97 -1.95
CA PHE A 8 3.22 2.77 -2.67
C PHE A 8 3.01 2.94 -4.17
N GLN A 9 3.99 2.51 -4.94
CA GLN A 9 3.92 2.45 -6.40
C GLN A 9 2.80 1.50 -6.82
N THR A 10 2.03 1.91 -7.82
CA THR A 10 0.93 1.11 -8.35
C THR A 10 1.47 -0.08 -9.14
N ASN A 11 0.75 -1.20 -9.11
CA ASN A 11 1.09 -2.43 -9.84
C ASN A 11 2.50 -2.98 -9.55
N THR A 12 3.05 -2.69 -8.37
CA THR A 12 4.37 -3.15 -7.93
C THR A 12 4.21 -4.05 -6.71
N ARG A 13 5.04 -5.11 -6.64
CA ARG A 13 5.15 -5.95 -5.44
C ARG A 13 5.71 -5.12 -4.27
N LEU A 14 5.22 -5.37 -3.07
CA LEU A 14 5.68 -4.70 -1.85
C LEU A 14 6.40 -5.70 -0.96
N CYS A 15 7.57 -5.32 -0.47
CA CYS A 15 8.35 -6.12 0.47
C CYS A 15 7.98 -5.70 1.90
N LEU A 16 7.12 -6.45 2.57
CA LEU A 16 6.64 -6.15 3.93
C LEU A 16 6.87 -7.37 4.82
N SER A 17 7.04 -7.20 6.14
CA SER A 17 7.20 -8.34 7.07
C SER A 17 6.02 -9.33 7.04
N ILE A 18 4.89 -8.89 6.46
CA ILE A 18 3.69 -9.67 6.17
C ILE A 18 3.62 -10.19 4.73
N SER A 19 4.74 -10.42 4.07
CA SER A 19 4.78 -10.89 2.68
C SER A 19 5.77 -12.02 2.49
N ASP A 20 5.68 -12.70 1.35
CA ASP A 20 6.54 -13.82 0.97
C ASP A 20 8.02 -13.45 0.81
N PHE A 21 8.34 -12.15 0.77
CA PHE A 21 9.72 -11.66 0.84
C PHE A 21 10.40 -11.96 2.17
N HIS A 22 9.64 -12.23 3.24
CA HIS A 22 10.15 -12.50 4.58
C HIS A 22 9.60 -13.82 5.14
N PRO A 23 10.10 -14.99 4.69
CA PRO A 23 9.60 -16.28 5.13
C PRO A 23 9.74 -16.51 6.64
N ASP A 24 10.78 -15.91 7.26
CA ASP A 24 11.05 -16.06 8.70
C ASP A 24 10.03 -15.33 9.59
N THR A 25 9.37 -14.29 9.07
CA THR A 25 8.38 -13.50 9.83
C THR A 25 6.95 -13.76 9.38
N TRP A 26 6.76 -14.47 8.26
CA TRP A 26 5.46 -14.79 7.71
C TRP A 26 4.76 -15.90 8.51
N ASN A 27 3.50 -15.69 8.89
CA ASN A 27 2.72 -16.66 9.64
C ASN A 27 1.53 -17.19 8.81
N PRO A 28 1.46 -18.50 8.48
CA PRO A 28 0.37 -19.07 7.69
C PRO A 28 -1.00 -19.03 8.40
N ALA A 29 -1.03 -18.81 9.71
CA ALA A 29 -2.28 -18.61 10.46
C ALA A 29 -2.88 -17.21 10.30
N TRP A 30 -2.16 -16.26 9.68
CA TRP A 30 -2.70 -14.93 9.45
C TRP A 30 -3.84 -14.97 8.43
N THR A 31 -4.98 -14.43 8.87
CA THR A 31 -6.14 -14.26 7.98
C THR A 31 -5.90 -13.13 6.99
N VAL A 32 -6.67 -13.13 5.90
CA VAL A 32 -6.70 -12.01 4.94
C VAL A 32 -7.00 -10.67 5.65
N SER A 33 -7.89 -10.67 6.65
CA SER A 33 -8.19 -9.46 7.43
C SER A 33 -6.95 -8.94 8.16
N THR A 34 -6.19 -9.82 8.80
CA THR A 34 -4.95 -9.46 9.51
C THR A 34 -3.91 -8.88 8.56
N ILE A 35 -3.76 -9.47 7.37
CA ILE A 35 -2.83 -8.99 6.35
C ILE A 35 -3.23 -7.59 5.86
N ILE A 36 -4.51 -7.35 5.60
CA ILE A 36 -5.01 -6.03 5.19
C ILE A 36 -4.79 -4.99 6.29
N THR A 37 -5.03 -5.34 7.56
CA THR A 37 -4.72 -4.46 8.70
C THR A 37 -3.23 -4.14 8.78
N GLY A 38 -2.35 -5.13 8.61
CA GLY A 38 -0.90 -4.90 8.58
C GLY A 38 -0.46 -4.00 7.43
N LEU A 39 -1.03 -4.19 6.23
CA LEU A 39 -0.79 -3.31 5.09
C LEU A 39 -1.21 -1.86 5.39
N LEU A 40 -2.35 -1.66 6.06
CA LEU A 40 -2.79 -0.33 6.49
C LEU A 40 -1.82 0.30 7.48
N SER A 41 -1.26 -0.47 8.43
CA SER A 41 -0.21 0.02 9.33
C SER A 41 1.00 0.52 8.55
N PHE A 42 1.53 -0.29 7.62
CA PHE A 42 2.65 0.11 6.76
C PHE A 42 2.34 1.30 5.83
N MET A 43 1.07 1.51 5.49
CA MET A 43 0.63 2.65 4.70
C MET A 43 0.73 3.98 5.45
N ASN A 44 0.62 3.94 6.78
CA ASN A 44 0.76 5.11 7.66
C ASN A 44 2.19 5.36 8.13
N GLU A 45 3.11 4.43 7.86
CA GLU A 45 4.54 4.58 8.14
C GLU A 45 5.28 5.27 6.98
N THR A 46 6.49 5.78 7.28
CA THR A 46 7.37 6.45 6.30
C THR A 46 8.59 5.63 5.93
N ALA A 47 8.81 4.48 6.57
CA ALA A 47 9.98 3.65 6.33
C ALA A 47 10.04 3.21 4.85
N PRO A 48 11.21 3.32 4.19
CA PRO A 48 11.38 2.90 2.82
C PRO A 48 11.30 1.37 2.73
N THR A 49 10.66 0.89 1.67
CA THR A 49 10.65 -0.52 1.30
C THR A 49 10.55 -0.67 -0.23
N LEU A 50 10.75 -1.87 -0.77
CA LEU A 50 10.50 -2.17 -2.17
C LEU A 50 9.07 -1.76 -2.56
N GLY A 51 8.97 -0.99 -3.64
CA GLY A 51 7.69 -0.46 -4.14
C GLY A 51 7.13 0.71 -3.33
N SER A 52 7.87 1.25 -2.36
CA SER A 52 7.52 2.54 -1.74
C SER A 52 7.86 3.73 -2.63
N LEU A 53 7.15 4.84 -2.41
CA LEU A 53 7.41 6.13 -3.03
C LEU A 53 7.73 7.15 -1.94
N THR A 54 8.60 8.10 -2.27
CA THR A 54 8.79 9.32 -1.48
C THR A 54 7.90 10.41 -2.06
N SER A 55 7.00 10.95 -1.26
CA SER A 55 6.15 12.08 -1.63
C SER A 55 5.85 12.95 -0.42
N THR A 56 5.51 14.20 -0.70
CA THR A 56 5.07 15.18 0.29
C THR A 56 3.63 14.92 0.74
N ASP A 57 3.27 15.40 1.93
CA ASP A 57 1.89 15.28 2.41
C ASP A 57 0.89 16.08 1.58
N SER A 58 1.33 17.16 0.92
CA SER A 58 0.49 17.91 -0.02
C SER A 58 0.16 17.06 -1.25
N GLU A 59 1.13 16.35 -1.83
CA GLU A 59 0.92 15.42 -2.94
C GLU A 59 -0.03 14.29 -2.55
N LYS A 60 0.16 13.65 -1.38
CA LYS A 60 -0.75 12.61 -0.87
C LYS A 60 -2.18 13.13 -0.73
N ARG A 61 -2.39 14.35 -0.22
CA ARG A 61 -3.72 14.98 -0.11
C ARG A 61 -4.35 15.24 -1.48
N VAL A 62 -3.57 15.63 -2.47
CA VAL A 62 -4.06 15.79 -3.85
C VAL A 62 -4.50 14.44 -4.43
N LEU A 63 -3.69 13.39 -4.26
CA LEU A 63 -4.02 12.04 -4.71
C LEU A 63 -5.26 11.49 -4.00
N ALA A 64 -5.40 11.71 -2.69
CA ALA A 64 -6.59 11.32 -1.93
C ALA A 64 -7.87 11.96 -2.52
N LYS A 65 -7.85 13.26 -2.86
CA LYS A 65 -8.99 13.94 -3.49
C LYS A 65 -9.34 13.35 -4.88
N LYS A 66 -8.33 12.96 -5.67
CA LYS A 66 -8.50 12.39 -7.02
C LYS A 66 -8.90 10.90 -7.02
N SER A 67 -8.65 10.19 -5.92
CA SER A 67 -8.81 8.73 -5.82
C SER A 67 -10.23 8.24 -6.14
N ARG A 68 -11.26 8.98 -5.72
CA ARG A 68 -12.66 8.62 -5.96
C ARG A 68 -12.98 8.61 -7.46
N GLU A 69 -12.63 9.67 -8.16
CA GLU A 69 -12.86 9.78 -9.61
C GLU A 69 -12.08 8.69 -10.37
N PHE A 70 -10.83 8.45 -9.98
CA PHE A 70 -9.99 7.40 -10.54
C PHE A 70 -10.65 6.01 -10.40
N ASN A 71 -11.15 5.68 -9.20
CA ASN A 71 -11.77 4.38 -8.93
C ASN A 71 -13.12 4.21 -9.65
N LEU A 72 -13.89 5.28 -9.82
CA LEU A 72 -15.15 5.24 -10.57
C LEU A 72 -14.90 4.94 -12.06
N LYS A 73 -13.87 5.55 -12.65
CA LYS A 73 -13.45 5.30 -14.04
C LYS A 73 -12.89 3.89 -14.27
N ALA A 74 -12.33 3.27 -13.23
CA ALA A 74 -11.80 1.91 -13.32
C ALA A 74 -12.89 0.83 -13.17
N SER A 75 -14.09 1.20 -12.72
CA SER A 75 -15.22 0.29 -12.50
C SER A 75 -16.21 0.27 -13.69
N SER A 76 -15.98 1.10 -14.70
CA SER A 76 -16.75 1.21 -15.95
C SER A 76 -16.03 0.55 -17.11
#